data_AF-A0A9E3XYA9-F1
#
_entry.id   AF-A0A9E3XYA9-F1
#
_cell.length_a   1.000
_cell.length_b   1.000
_cell.length_c   1.000
_cell.angle_alpha   90.00
_cell.angle_beta   90.00
_cell.angle_gamma   90.00
#
_symmetry.space_group_name_H-M   'P 1'
#
loop_
_entity.id
_entity.type
_entity.pdbx_description
1 polymer ?
#
loop_
_entity_poly.entity_id
_entity_poly.type
_entity_poly.pdbx_seq_one_letter_code
_entity_poly.pdbx_strand_id
1 'polypeptide(L)'
;TAELDRLWKDVLLQQFHDIIPGSSITWVYEDAEAEHERVAARLEELIAEALAQVAPSGMIANPSAFTRTEVVADATGALVVVSAPGFGFGGPATVEDRVVTTEHSFTNGFLSVAWDLAGEITSIIDVHAGRELLPDGRRVSLELAPDHPVEYDAWDVEAWTRGLGRPVGGVHSVTLREDGPLRATLEVRRAFGRSTVVQRVVLRAGSPRLDLAFDIDWHEDEALLSLHVPLDVHAREAACGIQFGHVVRPTHQSTSWDAAKFEVCAHRWVDLAEP
;
A
#
# COMPACT_ATOMS: atom_id res chain seq x y z
N THR A 1 -7.87 -12.25 28.82
CA THR A 1 -9.09 -11.51 29.23
C THR A 1 -8.81 -10.30 30.11
N ALA A 2 -7.90 -10.31 31.09
CA ALA A 2 -7.41 -9.07 31.75
C ALA A 2 -6.16 -8.47 31.08
N GLU A 3 -5.28 -9.32 30.53
CA GLU A 3 -4.08 -8.89 29.81
C GLU A 3 -4.42 -8.13 28.52
N LEU A 4 -5.31 -8.69 27.68
CA LEU A 4 -5.80 -8.01 26.48
C LEU A 4 -6.46 -6.66 26.78
N ASP A 5 -7.20 -6.54 27.90
CA ASP A 5 -7.79 -5.26 28.32
C ASP A 5 -6.71 -4.21 28.61
N ARG A 6 -5.60 -4.61 29.24
CA ARG A 6 -4.45 -3.72 29.46
C ARG A 6 -3.80 -3.31 28.13
N LEU A 7 -3.47 -4.28 27.27
CA LEU A 7 -2.88 -4.00 25.96
C LEU A 7 -3.77 -3.09 25.10
N TRP A 8 -5.10 -3.24 25.18
CA TRP A 8 -6.03 -2.33 24.52
C TRP A 8 -5.97 -0.91 25.07
N LYS A 9 -5.92 -0.74 26.39
CA LYS A 9 -5.78 0.59 27.00
C LYS A 9 -4.46 1.25 26.61
N ASP A 10 -3.40 0.47 26.54
CA ASP A 10 -2.07 0.90 26.11
C ASP A 10 -2.12 1.43 24.66
N VAL A 11 -2.75 0.70 23.74
CA VAL A 11 -2.97 1.15 22.35
C VAL A 11 -3.85 2.39 22.28
N LEU A 12 -4.99 2.40 22.98
CA LEU A 12 -5.95 3.51 22.91
C LEU A 12 -5.38 4.81 23.47
N LEU A 13 -4.44 4.75 24.42
CA LEU A 13 -3.72 5.91 24.90
C LEU A 13 -2.92 6.57 23.77
N GLN A 14 -2.26 5.78 22.93
CA GLN A 14 -1.51 6.28 21.77
C GLN A 14 -2.40 6.76 20.62
N GLN A 15 -3.71 6.52 20.69
CA GLN A 15 -4.69 7.04 19.73
C GLN A 15 -5.25 8.41 20.13
N PHE A 16 -4.65 9.08 21.12
CA PHE A 16 -5.01 10.44 21.47
C PHE A 16 -4.83 11.38 20.25
N HIS A 17 -5.68 12.40 20.13
CA HIS A 17 -5.79 13.23 18.93
C HIS A 17 -4.58 14.12 18.65
N ASP A 18 -3.63 14.24 19.58
CA ASP A 18 -2.35 14.90 19.34
C ASP A 18 -1.18 13.91 19.18
N ILE A 19 -1.41 12.61 19.39
CA ILE A 19 -0.40 11.56 19.22
C ILE A 19 -0.57 10.93 17.84
N ILE A 20 -1.72 10.33 17.57
CA ILE A 20 -1.92 9.57 16.32
C ILE A 20 -1.81 10.42 15.04
N PRO A 21 -2.18 11.73 15.02
CA PRO A 21 -2.00 12.53 13.82
C PRO A 21 -0.58 13.04 13.62
N GLY A 22 0.35 12.79 14.56
CA GLY A 22 1.74 13.20 14.38
C GLY A 22 2.00 14.66 14.77
N SER A 23 1.26 15.21 15.73
CA SER A 23 1.36 16.62 16.12
C SER A 23 1.92 16.97 17.52
N SER A 24 2.38 16.00 18.30
CA SER A 24 3.17 16.18 19.53
C SER A 24 4.68 16.37 19.29
N ILE A 25 5.44 16.58 20.37
CA ILE A 25 6.90 16.69 20.36
C ILE A 25 7.59 15.31 20.26
N THR A 26 8.86 15.27 19.85
CA THR A 26 9.67 14.05 19.69
C THR A 26 9.57 13.07 20.86
N TRP A 27 9.67 13.55 22.11
CA TRP A 27 9.63 12.68 23.29
C TRP A 27 8.32 11.89 23.42
N VAL A 28 7.20 12.45 22.97
CA VAL A 28 5.91 11.75 22.97
C VAL A 28 5.93 10.60 21.97
N TYR A 29 6.63 10.74 20.83
CA TYR A 29 6.76 9.65 19.85
C TYR A 29 7.74 8.59 20.27
N GLU A 30 8.86 8.96 20.90
CA GLU A 30 9.79 7.97 21.46
C GLU A 30 9.06 7.05 22.45
N ASP A 31 8.21 7.61 23.31
CA ASP A 31 7.38 6.85 24.26
C ASP A 31 6.28 6.04 23.54
N ALA A 32 5.59 6.63 22.55
CA ALA A 32 4.53 5.95 21.81
C ALA A 32 5.05 4.78 20.96
N GLU A 33 6.20 4.94 20.30
CA GLU A 33 6.88 3.91 19.53
C GLU A 33 7.32 2.75 20.43
N ALA A 34 7.97 3.04 21.56
CA ALA A 34 8.38 2.03 22.52
C ALA A 34 7.17 1.24 23.06
N GLU A 35 6.05 1.92 23.32
CA GLU A 35 4.83 1.26 23.79
C GLU A 35 4.17 0.41 22.70
N HIS A 36 4.13 0.90 21.45
CA HIS A 36 3.66 0.12 20.31
C HIS A 36 4.51 -1.13 20.07
N GLU A 37 5.84 -1.02 20.14
CA GLU A 37 6.76 -2.15 20.01
C GLU A 37 6.50 -3.19 21.11
N ARG A 38 6.38 -2.73 22.37
CA ARG A 38 6.08 -3.61 23.51
C ARG A 38 4.75 -4.33 23.37
N VAL A 39 3.70 -3.62 22.96
CA VAL A 39 2.37 -4.21 22.74
C VAL A 39 2.41 -5.20 21.58
N ALA A 40 3.03 -4.84 20.45
CA ALA A 40 3.13 -5.70 19.28
C ALA A 40 3.88 -7.01 19.60
N ALA A 41 5.04 -6.93 20.26
CA ALA A 41 5.80 -8.10 20.67
C ALA A 41 4.96 -9.04 21.55
N ARG A 42 4.22 -8.48 22.52
CA ARG A 42 3.36 -9.31 23.38
C ARG A 42 2.17 -9.91 22.63
N LEU A 43 1.58 -9.19 21.68
CA LEU A 43 0.50 -9.73 20.85
C LEU A 43 0.99 -10.86 19.94
N GLU A 44 2.19 -10.77 19.38
CA GLU A 44 2.79 -11.86 18.58
C GLU A 44 3.02 -13.12 19.41
N GLU A 45 3.49 -12.99 20.66
CA GLU A 45 3.58 -14.11 21.59
C GLU A 45 2.21 -14.75 21.86
N LEU A 46 1.19 -13.93 22.17
CA LEU A 46 -0.17 -14.41 22.41
C LEU A 46 -0.78 -15.09 21.18
N ILE A 47 -0.50 -14.58 19.99
CA ILE A 47 -0.93 -15.18 18.72
C ILE A 47 -0.23 -16.53 18.53
N ALA A 48 1.07 -16.62 18.75
CA ALA A 48 1.83 -17.86 18.64
C ALA A 48 1.35 -18.92 19.67
N GLU A 49 1.13 -18.52 20.93
CA GLU A 49 0.58 -19.37 21.98
C GLU A 49 -0.82 -19.89 21.62
N ALA A 50 -1.68 -19.04 21.05
CA ALA A 50 -3.00 -19.42 20.60
C ALA A 50 -2.92 -20.39 19.41
N LEU A 51 -2.14 -20.06 18.38
CA LEU A 51 -1.96 -20.90 17.20
C LEU A 51 -1.37 -22.26 17.57
N ALA A 52 -0.43 -22.35 18.51
CA ALA A 52 0.11 -23.63 18.97
C ALA A 52 -0.96 -24.58 19.57
N GLN A 53 -2.07 -24.02 20.08
CA GLN A 53 -3.17 -24.80 20.65
C GLN A 53 -4.21 -25.22 19.62
N VAL A 54 -4.41 -24.41 18.57
CA VAL A 54 -5.53 -24.61 17.63
C VAL A 54 -5.13 -24.95 16.21
N ALA A 55 -3.92 -24.58 15.78
CA ALA A 55 -3.46 -24.74 14.41
C ALA A 55 -2.80 -26.11 14.22
N PRO A 56 -3.22 -26.89 13.20
CA PRO A 56 -2.46 -28.06 12.79
C PRO A 56 -1.06 -27.65 12.32
N SER A 57 -0.07 -28.50 12.60
CA SER A 57 1.32 -28.22 12.24
C SER A 57 1.48 -27.98 10.73
N GLY A 58 2.18 -26.90 10.37
CA GLY A 58 2.47 -26.54 8.98
C GLY A 58 1.29 -25.93 8.20
N MET A 59 0.17 -25.62 8.86
CA MET A 59 -0.93 -24.90 8.22
C MET A 59 -0.84 -23.39 8.38
N ILE A 60 -1.46 -22.66 7.44
CA ILE A 60 -1.52 -21.20 7.47
C ILE A 60 -2.88 -20.76 8.00
N ALA A 61 -2.91 -19.89 9.00
CA ALA A 61 -4.15 -19.34 9.53
C ALA A 61 -4.67 -18.18 8.68
N ASN A 62 -5.97 -18.16 8.38
CA ASN A 62 -6.65 -17.02 7.78
C ASN A 62 -7.56 -16.36 8.82
N PRO A 63 -7.15 -15.22 9.40
CA PRO A 63 -7.95 -14.52 10.40
C PRO A 63 -9.08 -13.68 9.80
N SER A 64 -9.19 -13.61 8.47
CA SER A 64 -10.25 -12.84 7.80
C SER A 64 -11.54 -13.66 7.67
N ALA A 65 -12.67 -12.98 7.47
CA ALA A 65 -13.98 -13.62 7.34
C ALA A 65 -14.22 -14.33 6.00
N PHE A 66 -13.33 -14.18 5.02
CA PHE A 66 -13.51 -14.67 3.66
C PHE A 66 -12.45 -15.70 3.31
N THR A 67 -12.79 -16.62 2.41
CA THR A 67 -11.81 -17.52 1.82
C THR A 67 -10.74 -16.71 1.08
N ARG A 68 -9.46 -17.02 1.32
CA ARG A 68 -8.33 -16.40 0.64
C ARG A 68 -7.51 -17.48 -0.05
N THR A 69 -7.16 -17.22 -1.30
CA THR A 69 -6.21 -18.03 -2.07
C THR A 69 -5.07 -17.13 -2.49
N GLU A 70 -3.87 -17.37 -1.95
CA GLU A 70 -2.74 -16.45 -2.14
C GLU A 70 -1.43 -17.19 -2.38
N VAL A 71 -0.53 -16.52 -3.11
CA VAL A 71 0.87 -16.93 -3.26
C VAL A 71 1.64 -16.46 -2.03
N VAL A 72 2.15 -17.40 -1.25
CA VAL A 72 2.89 -17.18 0.00
C VAL A 72 4.25 -17.87 -0.06
N ALA A 73 5.20 -17.42 0.75
CA ALA A 73 6.45 -18.13 0.97
C ALA A 73 6.26 -19.16 2.08
N ASP A 74 6.68 -20.41 1.85
CA ASP A 74 6.70 -21.44 2.88
C ASP A 74 7.91 -21.25 3.84
N ALA A 75 8.06 -22.16 4.81
CA ALA A 75 9.16 -22.11 5.78
C ALA A 75 10.57 -22.23 5.15
N THR A 76 10.67 -22.69 3.90
CA THR A 76 11.93 -22.76 3.13
C THR A 76 12.17 -21.53 2.26
N GLY A 77 11.18 -20.62 2.18
CA GLY A 77 11.18 -19.47 1.29
C GLY A 77 10.65 -19.78 -0.12
N ALA A 78 10.23 -21.02 -0.39
CA ALA A 78 9.67 -21.39 -1.68
C ALA A 78 8.25 -20.84 -1.82
N LEU A 79 7.91 -20.34 -3.01
CA LEU A 79 6.57 -19.83 -3.29
C LEU A 79 5.59 -20.98 -3.53
N VAL A 80 4.51 -20.97 -2.76
CA VAL A 80 3.41 -21.91 -2.85
C VAL A 80 2.08 -21.17 -2.89
N VAL A 81 1.07 -21.77 -3.49
CA VAL A 81 -0.30 -21.28 -3.41
C VAL A 81 -0.95 -21.93 -2.20
N VAL A 82 -1.61 -21.14 -1.36
CA VAL A 82 -2.38 -21.64 -0.22
C VAL A 82 -3.80 -21.12 -0.30
N SER A 83 -4.77 -22.00 -0.06
CA SER A 83 -6.18 -21.62 0.09
C SER A 83 -6.66 -21.93 1.50
N ALA A 84 -7.28 -20.95 2.13
CA ALA A 84 -7.77 -21.02 3.50
C ALA A 84 -9.20 -20.48 3.58
N PRO A 85 -10.18 -21.21 4.15
CA PRO A 85 -11.50 -20.64 4.42
C PRO A 85 -11.41 -19.49 5.42
N GLY A 86 -12.45 -18.66 5.48
CA GLY A 86 -12.54 -17.59 6.47
C GLY A 86 -12.51 -18.12 7.90
N PHE A 87 -11.77 -17.45 8.79
CA PHE A 87 -11.52 -17.86 10.17
C PHE A 87 -11.05 -19.32 10.32
N GLY A 88 -10.29 -19.81 9.34
CA GLY A 88 -9.85 -21.21 9.29
C GLY A 88 -8.39 -21.37 8.93
N PHE A 89 -7.99 -22.63 8.76
CA PHE A 89 -6.64 -23.01 8.38
C PHE A 89 -6.60 -23.45 6.92
N GLY A 90 -5.61 -22.94 6.19
CA GLY A 90 -5.37 -23.25 4.80
C GLY A 90 -4.24 -24.24 4.59
N GLY A 91 -4.31 -24.89 3.44
CA GLY A 91 -3.29 -25.81 2.94
C GLY A 91 -2.94 -25.53 1.49
N PRO A 92 -2.03 -26.32 0.91
CA PRO A 92 -1.60 -26.17 -0.47
C PRO A 92 -2.78 -26.18 -1.44
N ALA A 93 -2.73 -25.26 -2.39
CA ALA A 93 -3.69 -25.12 -3.48
C ALA A 93 -2.95 -24.95 -4.81
N THR A 94 -3.71 -24.79 -5.89
CA THR A 94 -3.18 -24.53 -7.22
C THR A 94 -3.92 -23.38 -7.87
N VAL A 95 -3.23 -22.58 -8.67
CA VAL A 95 -3.83 -21.64 -9.62
C VAL A 95 -3.46 -22.08 -11.02
N GLU A 96 -4.40 -22.00 -11.96
CA GLU A 96 -4.13 -22.32 -13.38
C GLU A 96 -3.33 -21.21 -14.07
N ASP A 97 -3.53 -19.98 -13.60
CA ASP A 97 -2.83 -18.78 -14.04
C ASP A 97 -1.33 -18.80 -13.70
N ARG A 98 -0.54 -18.03 -14.44
CA ARG A 98 0.88 -17.81 -14.17
C ARG A 98 1.29 -16.39 -14.53
N VAL A 99 2.32 -15.91 -13.86
CA VAL A 99 3.01 -14.68 -14.26
C VAL A 99 3.93 -15.00 -15.43
N VAL A 100 3.86 -14.19 -16.48
CA VAL A 100 4.76 -14.21 -17.63
C VAL A 100 5.45 -12.86 -17.71
N THR A 101 6.77 -12.87 -17.88
CA THR A 101 7.59 -11.66 -17.90
C THR A 101 8.24 -11.45 -19.27
N THR A 102 8.50 -10.20 -19.61
CA THR A 102 9.38 -9.78 -20.70
C THR A 102 10.44 -8.84 -20.14
N GLU A 103 11.23 -8.21 -21.00
CA GLU A 103 12.22 -7.20 -20.59
C GLU A 103 11.57 -5.97 -19.91
N HIS A 104 10.36 -5.58 -20.35
CA HIS A 104 9.71 -4.33 -19.95
C HIS A 104 8.24 -4.49 -19.54
N SER A 105 7.81 -5.73 -19.30
CA SER A 105 6.44 -5.98 -18.83
C SER A 105 6.34 -7.28 -18.05
N PHE A 106 5.28 -7.39 -17.27
CA PHE A 106 4.77 -8.67 -16.81
C PHE A 106 3.26 -8.73 -16.97
N THR A 107 2.73 -9.94 -17.06
CA THR A 107 1.29 -10.17 -17.21
C THR A 107 0.88 -11.43 -16.47
N ASN A 108 -0.36 -11.45 -15.99
CA ASN A 108 -1.06 -12.63 -15.51
C ASN A 108 -2.45 -12.66 -16.18
N GLY A 109 -3.31 -13.59 -15.79
CA GLY A 109 -4.66 -13.71 -16.33
C GLY A 109 -5.61 -12.53 -16.07
N PHE A 110 -5.18 -11.52 -15.30
CA PHE A 110 -6.00 -10.37 -14.88
C PHE A 110 -5.43 -9.02 -15.32
N LEU A 111 -4.11 -8.85 -15.23
CA LEU A 111 -3.43 -7.58 -15.49
C LEU A 111 -2.23 -7.79 -16.42
N SER A 112 -2.02 -6.86 -17.34
CA SER A 112 -0.76 -6.70 -18.07
C SER A 112 -0.17 -5.33 -17.75
N VAL A 113 1.05 -5.32 -17.21
CA VAL A 113 1.71 -4.10 -16.71
C VAL A 113 3.03 -3.91 -17.45
N ALA A 114 3.26 -2.71 -17.99
CA ALA A 114 4.51 -2.36 -18.65
C ALA A 114 5.17 -1.16 -17.98
N TRP A 115 6.50 -1.07 -18.12
CA TRP A 115 7.31 0.02 -17.59
C TRP A 115 8.35 0.51 -18.59
N ASP A 116 8.83 1.73 -18.41
CA ASP A 116 9.91 2.29 -19.22
C ASP A 116 11.31 1.97 -18.67
N LEU A 117 12.35 2.51 -19.32
CA LEU A 117 13.74 2.31 -18.89
C LEU A 117 14.07 2.95 -17.53
N ALA A 118 13.24 3.87 -17.05
CA ALA A 118 13.33 4.46 -15.72
C ALA A 118 12.54 3.64 -14.68
N GLY A 119 11.83 2.59 -15.09
CA GLY A 119 11.00 1.77 -14.22
C GLY A 119 9.69 2.46 -13.82
N GLU A 120 9.27 3.49 -14.55
CA GLU A 120 7.95 4.11 -14.38
C GLU A 120 6.91 3.23 -15.07
N ILE A 121 5.78 2.96 -14.41
CA ILE A 121 4.71 2.15 -15.00
C ILE A 121 3.99 3.00 -16.03
N THR A 122 4.02 2.56 -17.29
CA THR A 122 3.48 3.28 -18.45
C THR A 122 2.18 2.69 -18.98
N SER A 123 1.83 1.47 -18.57
CA SER A 123 0.59 0.79 -18.98
C SER A 123 0.15 -0.18 -17.88
N ILE A 124 -1.15 -0.20 -17.60
CA ILE A 124 -1.83 -1.19 -16.77
C ILE A 124 -3.11 -1.58 -17.50
N ILE A 125 -3.10 -2.71 -18.18
CA ILE A 125 -4.26 -3.22 -18.91
C ILE A 125 -5.00 -4.21 -18.01
N ASP A 126 -6.29 -3.97 -17.78
CA ASP A 126 -7.22 -4.98 -17.31
C ASP A 126 -7.50 -5.96 -18.46
N VAL A 127 -7.02 -7.20 -18.31
CA VAL A 127 -7.10 -8.25 -19.33
C VAL A 127 -8.55 -8.72 -19.52
N HIS A 128 -9.36 -8.73 -18.46
CA HIS A 128 -10.74 -9.18 -18.54
C HIS A 128 -11.63 -8.13 -19.21
N ALA A 129 -11.48 -6.87 -18.82
CA ALA A 129 -12.20 -5.76 -19.42
C ALA A 129 -11.65 -5.38 -20.81
N GLY A 130 -10.42 -5.79 -21.14
CA GLY A 130 -9.73 -5.41 -22.37
C GLY A 130 -9.45 -3.91 -22.45
N ARG A 131 -9.16 -3.28 -21.30
CA ARG A 131 -9.08 -1.81 -21.15
C ARG A 131 -7.73 -1.40 -20.57
N GLU A 132 -7.11 -0.39 -21.17
CA GLU A 132 -5.98 0.34 -20.59
C GLU A 132 -6.48 1.26 -19.47
N LEU A 133 -5.86 1.17 -18.29
CA LEU A 133 -6.27 1.92 -17.11
C LEU A 133 -5.49 3.24 -16.95
N LEU A 134 -4.40 3.44 -17.69
CA LEU A 134 -3.65 4.70 -17.68
C LEU A 134 -3.95 5.52 -18.95
N PRO A 135 -4.23 6.84 -18.87
CA PRO A 135 -4.42 7.65 -20.06
C PRO A 135 -3.13 7.73 -20.91
N ASP A 136 -3.28 7.92 -22.23
CA ASP A 136 -2.16 8.01 -23.17
C ASP A 136 -1.05 8.95 -22.71
N GLY A 137 0.18 8.43 -22.66
CA GLY A 137 1.39 9.18 -22.28
C GLY A 137 1.49 9.52 -20.79
N ARG A 138 0.54 9.08 -19.96
CA ARG A 138 0.61 9.16 -18.50
C ARG A 138 1.29 7.92 -17.92
N ARG A 139 1.71 8.04 -16.67
CA ARG A 139 2.50 7.02 -15.97
C ARG A 139 2.25 7.09 -14.47
N VAL A 140 2.49 5.99 -13.78
CA VAL A 140 2.59 6.01 -12.31
C VAL A 140 3.97 6.54 -11.93
N SER A 141 4.01 7.58 -11.11
CA SER A 141 5.26 8.25 -10.73
C SER A 141 5.24 8.67 -9.26
N LEU A 142 6.40 8.59 -8.62
CA LEU A 142 6.66 9.29 -7.37
C LEU A 142 6.93 10.77 -7.68
N GLU A 143 6.32 11.67 -6.92
CA GLU A 143 6.50 13.11 -7.04
C GLU A 143 6.92 13.71 -5.70
N LEU A 144 7.90 14.60 -5.74
CA LEU A 144 8.37 15.35 -4.59
C LEU A 144 7.94 16.81 -4.72
N ALA A 145 7.25 17.33 -3.72
CA ALA A 145 6.85 18.73 -3.60
C ALA A 145 7.51 19.37 -2.37
N PRO A 146 7.87 20.67 -2.41
CA PRO A 146 8.16 21.40 -1.18
C PRO A 146 6.87 21.55 -0.36
N ASP A 147 6.96 21.33 0.94
CA ASP A 147 5.86 21.41 1.90
C ASP A 147 6.14 22.47 2.96
N HIS A 148 5.62 23.67 2.71
CA HIS A 148 5.85 24.86 3.52
C HIS A 148 4.48 25.45 3.86
N PRO A 149 3.75 24.90 4.84
CA PRO A 149 2.43 25.40 5.21
C PRO A 149 2.49 26.80 5.80
N VAL A 150 1.35 27.50 5.81
CA VAL A 150 1.28 28.88 6.33
C VAL A 150 1.39 28.92 7.85
N GLU A 151 0.73 27.99 8.54
CA GLU A 151 0.70 27.88 9.99
C GLU A 151 0.76 26.39 10.35
N TYR A 152 1.51 26.03 11.40
CA TYR A 152 1.61 24.66 11.94
C TYR A 152 2.17 23.59 10.97
N ASP A 153 3.51 23.53 10.88
CA ASP A 153 4.27 22.60 10.04
C ASP A 153 3.86 21.12 10.13
N ALA A 154 3.40 20.65 11.30
CA ALA A 154 3.00 19.25 11.52
C ALA A 154 1.49 18.98 11.40
N TRP A 155 0.67 20.01 11.13
CA TRP A 155 -0.80 19.87 11.02
C TRP A 155 -1.33 20.18 9.63
N ASP A 156 -0.77 21.22 8.99
CA ASP A 156 -1.35 21.77 7.77
C ASP A 156 -0.55 21.32 6.54
N VAL A 157 -1.29 20.99 5.49
CA VAL A 157 -0.78 20.84 4.12
C VAL A 157 -1.60 21.78 3.26
N GLU A 158 -0.95 22.51 2.36
CA GLU A 158 -1.63 23.55 1.59
C GLU A 158 -2.15 23.02 0.26
N ALA A 159 -3.30 23.55 -0.19
CA ALA A 159 -3.93 23.11 -1.44
C ALA A 159 -3.03 23.29 -2.68
N TRP A 160 -2.10 24.25 -2.63
CA TRP A 160 -1.14 24.47 -3.72
C TRP A 160 0.04 23.49 -3.72
N THR A 161 0.34 22.80 -2.61
CA THR A 161 1.46 21.85 -2.50
C THR A 161 1.40 20.80 -3.61
N ARG A 162 0.20 20.28 -3.92
CA ARG A 162 -0.03 19.34 -5.02
C ARG A 162 0.43 19.86 -6.39
N GLY A 163 0.29 21.15 -6.66
CA GLY A 163 0.70 21.77 -7.93
C GLY A 163 2.21 21.98 -8.07
N LEU A 164 2.97 21.80 -6.99
CA LEU A 164 4.41 22.00 -6.95
C LEU A 164 5.21 20.69 -7.11
N GLY A 165 4.53 19.54 -7.10
CA GLY A 165 5.12 18.22 -7.25
C GLY A 165 5.91 18.06 -8.54
N ARG A 166 7.08 17.42 -8.44
CA ARG A 166 7.92 17.06 -9.59
C ARG A 166 8.28 15.58 -9.54
N PRO A 167 8.27 14.86 -10.67
CA PRO A 167 8.68 13.46 -10.71
C PRO A 167 10.06 13.24 -10.09
N VAL A 168 10.17 12.23 -9.23
CA VAL A 168 11.42 11.83 -8.59
C VAL A 168 12.33 11.19 -9.65
N GLY A 169 13.40 11.90 -10.00
CA GLY A 169 14.45 11.43 -10.89
C GLY A 169 15.45 10.47 -10.21
N GLY A 170 16.65 10.38 -10.77
CA GLY A 170 17.78 9.71 -10.13
C GLY A 170 17.69 8.19 -10.09
N VAL A 171 17.13 7.57 -11.14
CA VAL A 171 17.08 6.10 -11.26
C VAL A 171 18.48 5.53 -11.26
N HIS A 172 18.77 4.72 -10.24
CA HIS A 172 20.03 4.02 -10.10
C HIS A 172 19.98 2.64 -10.76
N SER A 173 18.86 1.92 -10.57
CA SER A 173 18.68 0.60 -11.17
C SER A 173 17.22 0.23 -11.33
N VAL A 174 16.91 -0.47 -12.41
CA VAL A 174 15.65 -1.14 -12.67
C VAL A 174 15.98 -2.62 -12.88
N THR A 175 15.43 -3.52 -12.07
CA THR A 175 15.81 -4.93 -12.09
C THR A 175 14.61 -5.82 -11.79
N LEU A 176 14.38 -6.81 -12.65
CA LEU A 176 13.45 -7.89 -12.37
C LEU A 176 14.12 -8.84 -11.36
N ARG A 177 13.73 -8.77 -10.09
CA ARG A 177 14.30 -9.55 -8.98
C ARG A 177 13.75 -10.96 -8.92
N GLU A 178 12.49 -11.11 -9.30
CA GLU A 178 11.79 -12.39 -9.39
C GLU A 178 11.05 -12.43 -10.72
N ASP A 179 11.19 -13.53 -11.45
CA ASP A 179 10.58 -13.79 -12.76
C ASP A 179 9.90 -15.17 -12.82
N GLY A 180 9.47 -15.67 -11.66
CA GLY A 180 8.87 -16.99 -11.50
C GLY A 180 7.38 -17.03 -11.90
N PRO A 181 6.83 -18.23 -12.15
CA PRO A 181 5.45 -18.39 -12.62
C PRO A 181 4.39 -18.00 -11.58
N LEU A 182 4.72 -17.94 -10.29
CA LEU A 182 3.78 -17.56 -9.24
C LEU A 182 3.87 -16.07 -8.85
N ARG A 183 5.03 -15.45 -9.06
CA ARG A 183 5.30 -14.06 -8.69
C ARG A 183 6.42 -13.50 -9.54
N ALA A 184 6.20 -12.29 -10.04
CA ALA A 184 7.27 -11.44 -10.54
C ALA A 184 7.37 -10.17 -9.69
N THR A 185 8.60 -9.68 -9.52
CA THR A 185 8.91 -8.48 -8.73
C THR A 185 9.89 -7.61 -9.50
N LEU A 186 9.43 -6.43 -9.94
CA LEU A 186 10.28 -5.37 -10.46
C LEU A 186 10.77 -4.52 -9.29
N GLU A 187 12.09 -4.38 -9.14
CA GLU A 187 12.71 -3.48 -8.18
C GLU A 187 13.28 -2.25 -8.90
N VAL A 188 12.87 -1.06 -8.47
CA VAL A 188 13.38 0.22 -8.95
C VAL A 188 14.02 0.94 -7.77
N ARG A 189 15.31 1.29 -7.92
CA ARG A 189 16.05 2.06 -6.91
C ARG A 189 16.29 3.47 -7.42
N ARG A 190 15.97 4.46 -6.59
CA ARG A 190 16.20 5.88 -6.88
C ARG A 190 16.93 6.55 -5.72
N ALA A 191 17.70 7.57 -6.05
CA ALA A 191 18.24 8.52 -5.09
C ALA A 191 17.81 9.93 -5.49
N PHE A 192 17.35 10.71 -4.52
CA PHE A 192 16.88 12.08 -4.74
C PHE A 192 17.20 12.91 -3.49
N GLY A 193 17.73 14.12 -3.69
CA GLY A 193 18.21 14.92 -2.56
C GLY A 193 19.26 14.16 -1.73
N ARG A 194 18.96 13.97 -0.45
CA ARG A 194 19.72 13.18 0.53
C ARG A 194 19.07 11.81 0.80
N SER A 195 17.97 11.51 0.14
CA SER A 195 17.12 10.34 0.39
C SER A 195 17.26 9.26 -0.68
N THR A 196 16.87 8.04 -0.32
CA THR A 196 16.77 6.93 -1.28
C THR A 196 15.43 6.21 -1.18
N VAL A 197 15.00 5.60 -2.28
CA VAL A 197 13.81 4.75 -2.30
C VAL A 197 14.07 3.48 -3.10
N VAL A 198 13.65 2.35 -2.54
CA VAL A 198 13.50 1.07 -3.23
C VAL A 198 12.01 0.78 -3.40
N GLN A 199 11.53 0.94 -4.63
CA GLN A 199 10.17 0.58 -5.01
C GLN A 199 10.17 -0.87 -5.54
N ARG A 200 9.22 -1.67 -5.08
CA ARG A 200 8.95 -3.03 -5.56
C ARG A 200 7.54 -3.10 -6.15
N VAL A 201 7.43 -3.40 -7.44
CA VAL A 201 6.16 -3.65 -8.13
C VAL A 201 5.99 -5.16 -8.26
N VAL A 202 4.95 -5.71 -7.65
CA VAL A 202 4.77 -7.17 -7.51
C VAL A 202 3.46 -7.59 -8.17
N LEU A 203 3.56 -8.54 -9.09
CA LEU A 203 2.42 -9.23 -9.69
C LEU A 203 2.44 -10.70 -9.29
N ARG A 204 1.27 -11.24 -8.95
CA ARG A 204 1.11 -12.63 -8.48
C ARG A 204 0.14 -13.38 -9.37
N ALA A 205 0.41 -14.67 -9.59
CA ALA A 205 -0.54 -15.54 -10.28
C ALA A 205 -1.84 -15.66 -9.49
N GLY A 206 -2.99 -15.67 -10.18
CA GLY A 206 -4.30 -15.81 -9.56
C GLY A 206 -4.82 -14.55 -8.84
N SER A 207 -4.15 -13.39 -9.00
CA SER A 207 -4.48 -12.14 -8.30
C SER A 207 -4.77 -11.00 -9.28
N PRO A 208 -5.93 -10.33 -9.20
CA PRO A 208 -6.21 -9.11 -9.97
C PRO A 208 -5.58 -7.84 -9.37
N ARG A 209 -4.63 -8.00 -8.44
CA ARG A 209 -4.01 -6.89 -7.69
C ARG A 209 -2.55 -6.72 -8.08
N LEU A 210 -2.17 -5.48 -8.37
CA LEU A 210 -0.79 -5.03 -8.48
C LEU A 210 -0.35 -4.46 -7.12
N ASP A 211 0.70 -5.02 -6.53
CA ASP A 211 1.21 -4.59 -5.24
C ASP A 211 2.41 -3.63 -5.44
N LEU A 212 2.39 -2.49 -4.76
CA LEU A 212 3.50 -1.54 -4.69
C LEU A 212 4.02 -1.48 -3.26
N ALA A 213 5.29 -1.80 -3.06
CA ALA A 213 5.96 -1.68 -1.78
C ALA A 213 7.13 -0.70 -1.87
N PHE A 214 7.31 0.11 -0.83
CA PHE A 214 8.35 1.14 -0.78
C PHE A 214 9.18 0.94 0.48
N ASP A 215 10.49 1.06 0.32
CA ASP A 215 11.46 1.16 1.40
C ASP A 215 12.18 2.48 1.18
N ILE A 216 12.00 3.43 2.10
CA ILE A 216 12.41 4.83 1.92
C ILE A 216 13.34 5.18 3.07
N ASP A 217 14.57 5.52 2.72
CA ASP A 217 15.52 6.17 3.63
C ASP A 217 15.36 7.68 3.47
N TRP A 218 14.59 8.28 4.37
CA TRP A 218 14.12 9.66 4.25
C TRP A 218 14.98 10.64 5.04
N HIS A 219 15.55 11.61 4.33
CA HIS A 219 16.39 12.67 4.85
C HIS A 219 16.09 14.03 4.20
N GLU A 220 14.89 14.24 3.65
CA GLU A 220 14.47 15.56 3.20
C GLU A 220 13.79 16.34 4.33
N ASP A 221 13.97 17.66 4.32
CA ASP A 221 13.29 18.59 5.22
C ASP A 221 12.20 19.33 4.41
N GLU A 222 11.06 19.65 5.03
CA GLU A 222 9.99 20.47 4.43
C GLU A 222 9.56 19.97 3.03
N ALA A 223 9.36 18.65 2.89
CA ALA A 223 9.03 18.03 1.61
C ALA A 223 7.95 16.95 1.75
N LEU A 224 7.07 16.88 0.74
CA LEU A 224 6.01 15.89 0.62
C LEU A 224 6.30 14.97 -0.57
N LEU A 225 6.49 13.67 -0.29
CA LEU A 225 6.58 12.63 -1.30
C LEU A 225 5.22 11.98 -1.52
N SER A 226 4.75 11.98 -2.77
CA SER A 226 3.46 11.42 -3.15
C SER A 226 3.60 10.40 -4.28
N LEU A 227 2.76 9.35 -4.28
CA LEU A 227 2.59 8.47 -5.42
C LEU A 227 1.40 8.95 -6.26
N HIS A 228 1.67 9.30 -7.51
CA HIS A 228 0.65 9.71 -8.47
C HIS A 228 0.24 8.54 -9.37
N VAL A 229 -1.04 8.16 -9.33
CA VAL A 229 -1.62 7.07 -10.15
C VAL A 229 -2.73 7.67 -11.04
N PRO A 230 -2.41 8.06 -12.29
CA PRO A 230 -3.40 8.65 -13.20
C PRO A 230 -4.27 7.55 -13.81
N LEU A 231 -5.47 7.35 -13.27
CA LEU A 231 -6.42 6.39 -13.82
C LEU A 231 -7.29 7.04 -14.92
N ASP A 232 -7.48 6.32 -16.03
CA ASP A 232 -8.45 6.64 -17.08
C ASP A 232 -9.85 6.19 -16.63
N VAL A 233 -10.36 6.81 -15.58
CA VAL A 233 -11.67 6.52 -14.97
C VAL A 233 -12.46 7.82 -14.85
N HIS A 234 -13.60 7.91 -15.51
CA HIS A 234 -14.46 9.09 -15.44
C HIS A 234 -15.50 8.97 -14.31
N ALA A 235 -15.08 9.24 -13.08
CA ALA A 235 -15.94 9.24 -11.90
C ALA A 235 -16.10 10.66 -11.34
N ARG A 236 -17.33 11.06 -11.01
CA ARG A 236 -17.62 12.35 -10.34
C ARG A 236 -17.36 12.32 -8.83
N GLU A 237 -17.33 11.11 -8.29
CA GLU A 237 -17.26 10.83 -6.87
C GLU A 237 -16.33 9.64 -6.64
N ALA A 238 -15.68 9.62 -5.48
CA ALA A 238 -14.89 8.50 -5.00
C ALA A 238 -15.48 8.03 -3.66
N ALA A 239 -15.65 6.72 -3.50
CA ALA A 239 -15.99 6.15 -2.21
C ALA A 239 -14.70 5.94 -1.40
N CYS A 240 -14.66 6.49 -0.19
CA CYS A 240 -13.50 6.42 0.69
C CYS A 240 -13.86 5.63 1.95
N GLY A 241 -13.09 4.57 2.23
CA GLY A 241 -13.31 3.75 3.42
C GLY A 241 -13.12 4.55 4.72
N ILE A 242 -14.07 4.41 5.65
CA ILE A 242 -14.04 4.98 7.01
C ILE A 242 -14.35 3.90 8.05
N GLN A 243 -14.41 4.25 9.33
CA GLN A 243 -14.85 3.32 10.38
C GLN A 243 -16.23 2.75 10.02
N PHE A 244 -16.29 1.41 9.90
CA PHE A 244 -17.52 0.66 9.68
C PHE A 244 -18.34 1.03 8.42
N GLY A 245 -17.73 1.65 7.42
CA GLY A 245 -18.43 2.03 6.19
C GLY A 245 -17.57 2.77 5.20
N HIS A 246 -18.21 3.60 4.38
CA HIS A 246 -17.55 4.53 3.47
C HIS A 246 -18.30 5.85 3.42
N VAL A 247 -17.60 6.90 3.01
CA VAL A 247 -18.19 8.19 2.66
C VAL A 247 -17.86 8.49 1.20
N VAL A 248 -18.78 9.11 0.50
CA VAL A 248 -18.60 9.51 -0.90
C VAL A 248 -18.08 10.95 -0.93
N ARG A 249 -17.03 11.20 -1.71
CA ARG A 249 -16.39 12.52 -1.85
C ARG A 249 -16.25 12.92 -3.32
N PRO A 250 -16.44 14.20 -3.67
CA PRO A 250 -16.33 14.65 -5.05
C PRO A 250 -14.89 14.56 -5.56
N THR A 251 -14.73 14.27 -6.85
CA THR A 251 -13.43 14.28 -7.56
C THR A 251 -13.19 15.60 -8.30
N HIS A 252 -14.06 16.59 -8.10
CA HIS A 252 -14.08 17.88 -8.78
C HIS A 252 -14.14 19.04 -7.78
N GLN A 253 -13.77 20.25 -8.21
CA GLN A 253 -13.71 21.46 -7.36
C GLN A 253 -14.82 22.47 -7.71
N SER A 254 -16.04 22.00 -7.95
CA SER A 254 -17.14 22.84 -8.46
C SER A 254 -17.67 23.86 -7.45
N THR A 255 -17.55 23.59 -6.15
CA THR A 255 -17.89 24.53 -5.08
C THR A 255 -16.67 24.76 -4.16
N SER A 256 -16.71 25.81 -3.34
CA SER A 256 -15.68 26.03 -2.32
C SER A 256 -15.59 24.87 -1.31
N TRP A 257 -16.72 24.23 -1.01
CA TRP A 257 -16.77 23.05 -0.16
C TRP A 257 -16.06 21.85 -0.78
N ASP A 258 -16.12 21.71 -2.10
CA ASP A 258 -15.45 20.63 -2.82
C ASP A 258 -13.96 20.93 -3.00
N ALA A 259 -13.63 22.19 -3.32
CA ALA A 259 -12.26 22.66 -3.43
C ALA A 259 -11.47 22.48 -2.12
N ALA A 260 -12.13 22.65 -0.97
CA ALA A 260 -11.53 22.40 0.34
C ALA A 260 -11.17 20.92 0.60
N LYS A 261 -11.69 19.97 -0.19
CA LYS A 261 -11.41 18.53 -0.08
C LYS A 261 -10.31 18.11 -1.06
N PHE A 262 -9.25 18.92 -1.18
CA PHE A 262 -8.11 18.61 -2.06
C PHE A 262 -7.28 17.42 -1.54
N GLU A 263 -7.31 17.19 -0.23
CA GLU A 263 -6.78 16.03 0.49
C GLU A 263 -7.87 15.48 1.42
N VAL A 264 -7.99 14.15 1.52
CA VAL A 264 -9.04 13.50 2.30
C VAL A 264 -8.55 12.23 2.97
N CYS A 265 -8.95 12.01 4.23
CA CYS A 265 -8.64 10.78 4.96
C CYS A 265 -9.43 9.58 4.42
N ALA A 266 -8.74 8.48 4.09
CA ALA A 266 -9.34 7.18 3.78
C ALA A 266 -8.56 6.06 4.48
N HIS A 267 -9.25 5.13 5.13
CA HIS A 267 -8.60 4.18 6.03
C HIS A 267 -7.82 3.07 5.31
N ARG A 268 -8.47 2.36 4.38
CA ARG A 268 -7.90 1.16 3.72
C ARG A 268 -8.01 1.16 2.21
N TRP A 269 -8.97 1.90 1.67
CA TRP A 269 -9.24 1.91 0.24
C TRP A 269 -9.91 3.22 -0.16
N VAL A 270 -9.66 3.59 -1.41
CA VAL A 270 -10.40 4.59 -2.18
C VAL A 270 -10.84 3.89 -3.45
N ASP A 271 -12.13 3.97 -3.76
CA ASP A 271 -12.75 3.37 -4.94
C ASP A 271 -13.18 4.47 -5.89
N LEU A 272 -12.75 4.35 -7.15
CA LEU A 272 -13.21 5.17 -8.27
C LEU A 272 -13.85 4.23 -9.29
N ALA A 273 -15.16 4.38 -9.48
CA ALA A 273 -15.94 3.54 -10.38
C ALA A 273 -16.75 4.40 -11.36
N GLU A 274 -16.84 3.94 -12.61
CA GLU A 274 -17.75 4.52 -13.61
C GLU A 274 -19.18 3.95 -13.42
N PRO A 275 -20.22 4.69 -13.87
CA PRO A 275 -21.62 4.24 -13.79
C PRO A 275 -21.95 2.99 -14.62
#